data_AF-A0A5J6L9A1-F1
#
_entry.id   AF-A0A5J6L9A1-F1
#
_cell.length_a   1.000
_cell.length_b   1.000
_cell.length_c   1.000
_cell.angle_alpha   90.00
_cell.angle_beta   90.00
_cell.angle_gamma   90.00
#
_symmetry.space_group_name_H-M   'P 1'
#
loop_
_entity.id
_entity.type
_entity.pdbx_description
1 polymer ?
#
loop_
_entity_poly.entity_id
_entity_poly.type
_entity_poly.pdbx_seq_one_letter_code
_entity_poly.pdbx_strand_id
1 'polypeptide(L)'
;MSAKILTLPLQKDQAQDILRQVAEDSSRIIFTNHAEDRMYEREITRTDIIRVLRTGSIKEGPSQAAKGNWEMKVEGKSAGTWVTVAIAIDYKELREDSCYTVVITTF
;
A
#
# COMPACT_ATOMS: atom_id res chain seq x y z
N MET A 1 -30.66 -6.43 1.16
CA MET A 1 -30.32 -7.56 2.06
C MET A 1 -29.06 -7.20 2.82
N SER A 2 -29.14 -7.35 4.14
CA SER A 2 -28.09 -7.38 5.16
C SER A 2 -26.86 -6.48 5.03
N ALA A 3 -26.89 -5.41 5.82
CA ALA A 3 -25.70 -4.88 6.48
C ALA A 3 -24.97 -6.03 7.21
N LYS A 4 -23.70 -6.21 6.86
CA LYS A 4 -22.74 -6.97 7.68
C LYS A 4 -21.53 -6.06 7.92
N ILE A 5 -21.78 -4.96 8.65
CA ILE A 5 -20.73 -4.13 9.23
C ILE A 5 -20.18 -4.92 10.43
N LEU A 6 -19.41 -5.94 10.12
CA LEU A 6 -18.36 -6.43 11.00
C LEU A 6 -17.10 -5.83 10.39
N THR A 7 -16.68 -4.67 10.90
CA THR A 7 -15.38 -4.06 10.57
C THR A 7 -14.29 -4.95 11.15
N LEU A 8 -14.12 -6.13 10.55
CA LEU A 8 -13.05 -7.04 10.89
C LEU A 8 -11.73 -6.34 10.57
N PRO A 9 -10.71 -6.48 11.42
CA PRO A 9 -9.41 -5.91 11.12
C PRO A 9 -8.95 -6.45 9.76
N LEU A 10 -8.41 -5.55 8.93
CA LEU A 10 -7.86 -5.93 7.63
C LEU A 10 -6.85 -7.04 7.86
N GLN A 11 -7.08 -8.22 7.27
CA GLN A 11 -6.17 -9.34 7.45
C GLN A 11 -4.98 -9.21 6.49
N LYS A 12 -3.85 -9.84 6.84
CA LYS A 12 -2.63 -9.80 6.04
C LYS A 12 -2.86 -10.28 4.60
N ASP A 13 -3.56 -11.39 4.42
CA ASP A 13 -3.80 -11.97 3.09
C ASP A 13 -4.69 -11.04 2.24
N GLN A 14 -5.74 -10.49 2.84
CA GLN A 14 -6.62 -9.51 2.19
C GLN A 14 -5.86 -8.23 1.81
N ALA A 15 -5.02 -7.71 2.71
CA ALA A 15 -4.16 -6.56 2.42
C ALA A 15 -3.24 -6.87 1.24
N GLN A 16 -2.63 -8.06 1.21
CA GLN A 16 -1.72 -8.44 0.15
C GLN A 16 -2.43 -8.57 -1.21
N ASP A 17 -3.66 -9.06 -1.24
CA ASP A 17 -4.47 -9.09 -2.46
C ASP A 17 -4.85 -7.68 -2.94
N ILE A 18 -5.21 -6.77 -2.04
CA ILE A 18 -5.45 -5.35 -2.38
C ILE A 18 -4.20 -4.74 -3.01
N LEU A 19 -3.02 -4.96 -2.43
CA LEU A 19 -1.76 -4.42 -2.96
C LEU A 19 -1.44 -4.95 -4.36
N ARG A 20 -1.71 -6.23 -4.61
CA ARG A 20 -1.54 -6.83 -5.95
C ARG A 20 -2.48 -6.21 -6.97
N GLN A 21 -3.76 -6.03 -6.62
CA GLN A 21 -4.74 -5.38 -7.49
C GLN A 21 -4.36 -3.93 -7.79
N VAL A 22 -3.92 -3.17 -6.79
CA VAL A 22 -3.44 -1.79 -6.98
C VAL A 22 -2.17 -1.75 -7.84
N ALA A 23 -1.30 -2.77 -7.76
CA ALA A 23 -0.12 -2.84 -8.61
C ALA A 23 -0.43 -3.12 -10.09
N GLU A 24 -1.60 -3.71 -10.41
CA GLU A 24 -2.07 -3.90 -11.78
C GLU A 24 -2.55 -2.59 -12.42
N ASP A 25 -3.07 -1.67 -11.62
CA ASP A 25 -3.51 -0.33 -12.03
C ASP A 25 -2.78 0.75 -11.23
N SER A 26 -1.57 1.08 -11.68
CA SER A 26 -0.69 2.04 -11.01
C SER A 26 -1.24 3.47 -10.91
N SER A 27 -2.32 3.79 -11.63
CA SER A 27 -3.04 5.07 -11.48
C SER A 27 -3.68 5.25 -10.11
N ARG A 28 -3.88 4.15 -9.37
CA ARG A 28 -4.43 4.12 -8.00
C ARG A 28 -3.38 4.36 -6.91
N ILE A 29 -2.11 4.49 -7.29
CA ILE A 29 -1.00 4.72 -6.35
C ILE A 29 -0.73 6.21 -6.24
N ILE A 30 -0.81 6.76 -5.04
CA ILE A 30 -0.48 8.16 -4.77
C ILE A 30 0.81 8.23 -3.97
N PHE A 31 1.81 8.88 -4.55
CA PHE A 31 3.07 9.17 -3.89
C PHE A 31 2.96 10.53 -3.19
N THR A 32 3.23 10.58 -1.90
CA THR A 32 3.36 11.87 -1.19
C THR A 32 4.72 12.49 -1.49
N ASN A 33 4.83 13.82 -1.41
CA ASN A 33 6.13 14.50 -1.53
C ASN A 33 7.18 13.89 -0.61
N HIS A 34 6.80 13.59 0.64
CA HIS A 34 7.71 12.93 1.58
C HIS A 34 8.17 11.56 1.06
N ALA A 35 7.29 10.72 0.51
CA ALA A 35 7.72 9.47 -0.09
C ALA A 35 8.60 9.65 -1.33
N GLU A 36 8.34 10.66 -2.16
CA GLU A 36 9.17 10.95 -3.33
C GLU A 36 10.58 11.41 -2.93
N ASP A 37 10.70 12.29 -1.93
CA ASP A 37 12.00 12.72 -1.38
C ASP A 37 12.81 11.52 -0.89
N ARG A 38 12.14 10.63 -0.16
CA ARG A 38 12.73 9.41 0.39
C ARG A 38 13.11 8.37 -0.67
N MET A 39 12.29 8.24 -1.72
CA MET A 39 12.61 7.44 -2.89
C MET A 39 13.85 7.97 -3.62
N TYR A 40 13.95 9.29 -3.78
CA TYR A 40 15.11 9.93 -4.40
C TYR A 40 16.39 9.69 -3.60
N GLU A 41 16.37 9.87 -2.27
CA GLU A 41 17.52 9.63 -1.39
C GLU A 41 18.05 8.19 -1.44
N ARG A 42 17.20 7.23 -1.79
CA ARG A 42 17.53 5.79 -1.80
C ARG A 42 17.64 5.19 -3.20
N GLU A 43 17.55 6.01 -4.23
CA GLU A 43 17.57 5.59 -5.63
C GLU A 43 16.47 4.55 -5.96
N ILE A 44 15.31 4.67 -5.32
CA ILE A 44 14.16 3.77 -5.51
C ILE A 44 13.21 4.40 -6.53
N THR A 45 12.89 3.68 -7.60
CA THR A 45 11.95 4.16 -8.63
C THR A 45 10.51 3.74 -8.33
N ARG A 46 9.54 4.44 -8.94
CA ARG A 46 8.12 4.01 -8.89
C ARG A 46 7.94 2.58 -9.42
N THR A 47 8.74 2.17 -10.40
CA THR A 47 8.74 0.80 -10.95
C THR A 47 9.18 -0.23 -9.91
N ASP A 48 10.18 0.08 -9.09
CA ASP A 48 10.62 -0.79 -8.00
C ASP A 48 9.51 -0.97 -6.96
N ILE A 49 8.85 0.13 -6.60
CA ILE A 49 7.70 0.11 -5.71
C ILE A 49 6.59 -0.78 -6.27
N ILE A 50 6.14 -0.54 -7.51
CA ILE A 50 5.07 -1.33 -8.16
C ILE A 50 5.44 -2.82 -8.19
N ARG A 51 6.71 -3.14 -8.47
CA ARG A 51 7.21 -4.52 -8.42
C ARG A 51 7.09 -5.12 -7.02
N VAL A 52 7.49 -4.38 -5.98
CA VAL A 52 7.37 -4.83 -4.58
C VAL A 52 5.91 -5.00 -4.18
N LEU A 53 5.01 -4.12 -4.58
CA LEU A 53 3.56 -4.29 -4.34
C LEU A 53 3.02 -5.58 -4.98
N ARG A 54 3.49 -5.89 -6.20
CA ARG A 54 3.05 -7.08 -6.95
C ARG A 54 3.61 -8.40 -6.41
N THR A 55 4.90 -8.42 -6.07
CA THR A 55 5.63 -9.68 -5.78
C THR A 55 6.14 -9.80 -4.35
N GLY A 56 6.12 -8.72 -3.59
CA GLY A 56 6.60 -8.69 -2.21
C GLY A 56 5.62 -9.31 -1.22
N SER A 57 5.98 -9.19 0.05
CA SER A 57 5.17 -9.70 1.17
C SER A 57 5.10 -8.69 2.31
N ILE A 58 3.96 -8.66 3.00
CA ILE A 58 3.80 -7.81 4.18
C ILE A 58 4.72 -8.32 5.29
N LYS A 59 5.62 -7.47 5.75
CA LYS A 59 6.57 -7.73 6.84
C LYS A 59 6.02 -7.29 8.19
N GLU A 60 5.33 -6.16 8.23
CA GLU A 60 4.74 -5.56 9.42
C GLU A 60 3.32 -5.07 9.12
N GLY A 61 2.40 -5.22 10.08
CA GLY A 61 0.99 -4.91 9.89
C GLY A 61 0.24 -5.98 9.08
N PRO A 62 -0.94 -5.66 8.55
CA PRO A 62 -1.64 -4.37 8.62
C PRO A 62 -2.06 -3.96 10.04
N SER A 63 -1.87 -2.69 10.39
CA SER A 63 -2.27 -2.09 11.66
C SER A 63 -3.05 -0.81 11.43
N GLN A 64 -4.11 -0.59 12.20
CA GLN A 64 -4.90 0.64 12.07
C GLN A 64 -4.22 1.80 12.78
N ALA A 65 -3.98 2.90 12.06
CA ALA A 65 -3.47 4.14 12.62
C ALA A 65 -4.59 4.97 13.26
N ALA A 66 -4.21 5.95 14.09
CA ALA A 66 -5.15 6.79 14.83
C ALA A 66 -6.16 7.56 13.94
N LYS A 67 -5.82 7.78 12.66
CA LYS A 67 -6.69 8.44 11.67
C LYS A 67 -7.63 7.48 10.95
N GLY A 68 -7.60 6.18 11.27
CA GLY A 68 -8.47 5.16 10.69
C GLY A 68 -7.92 4.48 9.42
N ASN A 69 -6.82 4.98 8.85
CA ASN A 69 -6.09 4.35 7.76
C ASN A 69 -5.36 3.07 8.22
N TRP A 70 -5.10 2.17 7.28
CA TRP A 70 -4.37 0.94 7.54
C TRP A 70 -2.92 1.06 7.09
N GLU A 71 -1.99 0.91 8.02
CA GLU A 71 -0.55 1.02 7.77
C GLU A 71 0.10 -0.36 7.76
N MET A 72 1.04 -0.56 6.84
CA MET A 72 1.82 -1.79 6.73
C MET A 72 3.17 -1.53 6.09
N LYS A 73 4.12 -2.46 6.31
CA LYS A 73 5.36 -2.52 5.55
C LYS A 73 5.39 -3.75 4.67
N VAL A 74 5.80 -3.58 3.42
CA VAL A 74 5.97 -4.62 2.42
C VAL A 74 7.43 -4.68 2.04
N GLU A 75 7.98 -5.87 1.97
CA GLU A 75 9.37 -6.09 1.58
C GLU A 75 9.39 -6.98 0.33
N GLY A 76 10.27 -6.65 -0.61
CA GLY A 76 10.46 -7.41 -1.83
C GLY A 76 11.78 -7.09 -2.51
N LYS A 77 12.15 -7.92 -3.49
CA LYS A 77 13.37 -7.74 -4.27
C LYS A 77 13.05 -7.07 -5.61
N SER A 78 13.70 -5.94 -5.90
CA SER A 78 13.67 -5.30 -7.22
C SER A 78 15.09 -5.06 -7.72
N ALA A 79 15.34 -5.36 -9.00
CA ALA A 79 16.64 -5.15 -9.66
C ALA A 79 17.87 -5.73 -8.91
N GLY A 80 17.70 -6.75 -8.06
CA GLY A 80 18.79 -7.31 -7.27
C GLY A 80 18.87 -6.80 -5.83
N THR A 81 18.15 -5.72 -5.51
CA THR A 81 18.17 -5.01 -4.22
C THR A 81 16.90 -5.28 -3.42
N TRP A 82 17.05 -5.34 -2.09
CA TRP A 82 15.91 -5.40 -1.18
C TRP A 82 15.31 -4.01 -1.03
N VAL A 83 14.01 -3.93 -1.26
CA VAL A 83 13.22 -2.71 -1.15
C VAL A 83 12.10 -2.97 -0.15
N THR A 84 12.06 -2.13 0.88
CA THR A 84 10.94 -2.07 1.81
C THR A 84 10.07 -0.88 1.41
N VAL A 85 8.76 -1.04 1.51
CA VAL A 85 7.73 -0.04 1.19
C VAL A 85 6.72 0.02 2.36
N ALA A 86 6.18 1.18 2.69
CA ALA A 86 5.41 1.55 3.85
C ALA A 86 4.22 2.23 3.24
N ILE A 87 3.09 1.64 3.53
CA ILE A 87 1.88 1.78 2.76
C ILE A 87 0.81 2.13 3.78
N ALA A 88 0.14 3.24 3.55
CA ALA A 88 -1.14 3.54 4.15
C ALA A 88 -2.23 3.28 3.10
N ILE A 89 -3.14 2.36 3.40
CA ILE A 89 -4.38 2.19 2.65
C ILE A 89 -5.43 3.06 3.32
N ASP A 90 -5.92 4.05 2.58
CA ASP A 90 -7.05 4.88 2.97
C ASP A 90 -8.30 4.40 2.23
N TYR A 91 -9.35 4.09 2.99
CA TYR A 91 -10.67 3.76 2.46
C TYR A 91 -11.48 5.05 2.41
N LYS A 92 -11.28 5.87 1.38
CA LYS A 92 -12.18 6.99 1.14
C LYS A 92 -13.44 6.47 0.45
N GLU A 93 -14.57 6.47 1.16
CA GLU A 93 -15.91 6.43 0.56
C GLU A 93 -16.13 7.71 -0.27
N LEU A 94 -15.49 7.81 -1.44
CA LEU A 94 -15.73 8.92 -2.36
C LEU A 94 -15.95 8.35 -3.76
N ARG A 95 -17.25 8.22 -4.06
CA ARG A 95 -17.90 7.98 -5.36
C ARG A 95 -17.75 6.58 -5.94
N GLU A 96 -18.86 5.84 -5.85
CA GLU A 96 -19.39 4.72 -6.68
C GLU A 96 -18.48 3.62 -7.24
N ASP A 97 -17.17 3.78 -7.33
CA ASP A 97 -16.22 2.74 -7.72
C ASP A 97 -15.04 2.75 -6.75
N SER A 98 -14.80 1.61 -6.10
CA SER A 98 -13.80 1.36 -5.05
C SER A 98 -12.42 1.97 -5.34
N CYS A 99 -12.19 3.20 -4.86
CA CYS A 99 -10.97 3.96 -5.09
C CYS A 99 -9.99 3.79 -3.91
N TYR A 100 -9.24 2.68 -3.91
CA TYR A 100 -8.17 2.48 -2.94
C TYR A 100 -7.04 3.46 -3.23
N THR A 101 -6.71 4.31 -2.26
CA THR A 101 -5.51 5.14 -2.33
C THR A 101 -4.42 4.46 -1.50
N VAL A 102 -3.40 3.96 -2.19
CA VAL A 102 -2.15 3.56 -1.52
C VAL A 102 -1.30 4.81 -1.39
N VAL A 103 -1.22 5.33 -0.17
CA VAL A 103 -0.34 6.43 0.19
C VAL A 103 0.98 5.84 0.67
N ILE A 104 2.06 6.14 -0.05
CA ILE A 104 3.40 5.84 0.43
C ILE A 104 3.80 7.01 1.31
N THR A 105 4.06 6.75 2.59
CA THR A 105 4.19 7.81 3.61
C THR A 105 5.61 7.98 4.14
N THR A 106 6.51 7.01 3.99
CA THR A 106 7.88 7.08 4.56
C THR A 106 8.82 6.00 4.01
N PHE A 107 9.98 6.35 3.42
CA PHE A 107 11.15 5.44 3.27
C PHE A 107 12.47 6.03 3.75
#